data_AF-A0A9D9HG48-F1
#
_entry.id   AF-A0A9D9HG48-F1
#
_cell.length_a   1.000
_cell.length_b   1.000
_cell.length_c   1.000
_cell.angle_alpha   90.00
_cell.angle_beta   90.00
_cell.angle_gamma   90.00
#
_symmetry.space_group_name_H-M   'P 1'
#
loop_
_entity.id
_entity.type
_entity.pdbx_description
1 polymer ?
#
loop_
_entity_poly.entity_id
_entity_poly.type
_entity_poly.pdbx_seq_one_letter_code
_entity_poly.pdbx_strand_id
1 'polypeptide(L)'
;MDLCVAYVLEHRDDLYWSMLDRGQFADHHLSTGKDWTEEGHCGSGGMPALSIDGNIYPCFRWLPHTQSGKEDAFVCGSADRGMYNKDAFRRVREGAYRASCTKEEKCRTCEYESACPYCIGGCFAEYGEFRRTTHICRIIKIQCAAAEKYWRLYDAQGEKGK
;
A
#
# COMPACT_ATOMS: atom_id res chain seq x y z
N MET A 1 -13.99 1.57 16.40
CA MET A 1 -13.47 0.25 15.97
C MET A 1 -14.01 -0.89 16.82
N ASP A 2 -14.21 -0.74 18.14
CA ASP A 2 -14.62 -1.86 19.01
C ASP A 2 -15.92 -2.56 18.60
N LEU A 3 -16.96 -1.80 18.24
CA LEU A 3 -18.23 -2.37 17.76
C LEU A 3 -18.02 -3.18 16.47
N CYS A 4 -17.17 -2.71 15.57
CA CYS A 4 -16.85 -3.42 14.34
C CYS A 4 -16.06 -4.71 14.63
N VAL A 5 -15.09 -4.66 15.56
CA VAL A 5 -14.35 -5.86 16.00
C VAL A 5 -15.29 -6.90 16.60
N ALA A 6 -16.24 -6.47 17.44
CA ALA A 6 -17.22 -7.39 18.03
C ALA A 6 -18.09 -8.06 16.95
N TYR A 7 -18.63 -7.25 16.02
CA TYR A 7 -19.47 -7.75 14.93
C TYR A 7 -18.72 -8.73 14.03
N VAL A 8 -17.50 -8.40 13.61
CA VAL A 8 -16.73 -9.31 12.75
C VAL A 8 -16.30 -10.57 13.49
N LEU A 9 -16.05 -10.49 14.79
CA LEU A 9 -15.75 -11.69 15.58
C LEU A 9 -16.95 -12.64 15.69
N GLU A 10 -18.16 -12.08 15.80
CA GLU A 10 -19.42 -12.84 15.74
C GLU A 10 -19.62 -13.51 14.37
N HIS A 11 -19.25 -12.81 13.29
CA HIS A 11 -19.38 -13.25 11.90
C HIS A 11 -18.08 -13.79 11.28
N ARG A 12 -17.18 -14.34 12.10
CA ARG A 12 -15.83 -14.71 11.64
C ARG A 12 -15.80 -15.85 10.61
N ASP A 13 -16.87 -16.64 10.53
CA ASP A 13 -16.98 -17.82 9.66
C ASP A 13 -17.65 -17.48 8.30
N ASP A 14 -18.33 -16.34 8.20
CA ASP A 14 -19.06 -15.89 6.99
C ASP A 14 -18.62 -14.51 6.47
N LEU A 15 -17.81 -13.77 7.23
CA LEU A 15 -17.30 -12.46 6.85
C LEU A 15 -15.76 -12.40 6.94
N TYR A 16 -15.11 -12.27 5.78
CA TYR A 16 -13.69 -11.89 5.75
C TYR A 16 -13.54 -10.37 5.78
N TRP A 17 -12.89 -9.86 6.83
CA TRP A 17 -12.63 -8.44 6.97
C TRP A 17 -11.17 -8.10 6.66
N SER A 18 -10.88 -7.77 5.40
CA SER A 18 -9.53 -7.43 4.94
C SER A 18 -8.89 -6.24 5.68
N MET A 19 -9.69 -5.33 6.24
CA MET A 19 -9.13 -4.21 7.02
C MET A 19 -8.49 -4.68 8.34
N LEU A 20 -8.85 -5.86 8.84
CA LEU A 20 -8.19 -6.46 9.99
C LEU A 20 -7.33 -7.65 9.58
N ASP A 21 -6.83 -7.70 8.35
CA ASP A 21 -5.98 -8.81 7.91
C ASP A 21 -4.81 -9.07 8.88
N ARG A 22 -4.58 -10.35 9.17
CA ARG A 22 -3.61 -10.78 10.18
C ARG A 22 -2.21 -10.38 9.78
N GLY A 23 -1.80 -10.74 8.56
CA GLY A 23 -0.44 -10.51 8.09
C GLY A 23 -0.14 -9.03 7.88
N GLN A 24 -1.12 -8.27 7.38
CA GLN A 24 -0.92 -6.86 7.07
C GLN A 24 -0.99 -5.96 8.31
N PHE A 25 -1.95 -6.17 9.22
CA PHE A 25 -2.26 -5.19 10.27
C PHE A 25 -2.03 -5.69 11.70
N ALA A 26 -2.10 -7.00 11.97
CA ALA A 26 -1.94 -7.52 13.34
C ALA A 26 -0.50 -7.98 13.62
N ASP A 27 0.04 -8.81 12.72
CA ASP A 27 1.36 -9.44 12.86
C ASP A 27 2.46 -8.59 12.19
N HIS A 28 2.19 -7.30 11.96
CA HIS A 28 3.10 -6.40 11.26
C HIS A 28 4.49 -6.28 11.92
N HIS A 29 4.57 -6.44 13.24
CA HIS A 29 5.82 -6.48 14.00
C HIS A 29 6.61 -7.80 13.79
N LEU A 30 5.93 -8.87 13.36
CA LEU A 30 6.54 -10.17 13.03
C LEU A 30 7.02 -10.23 11.56
N SER A 31 6.60 -9.29 10.72
CA SER A 31 7.08 -9.15 9.34
C SER A 31 8.50 -8.56 9.22
N THR A 32 9.26 -8.48 10.32
CA THR A 32 10.61 -7.90 10.44
C THR A 32 11.72 -8.71 9.75
N GLY A 33 11.40 -9.41 8.66
CA GLY A 33 12.35 -10.16 7.83
C GLY A 33 12.65 -9.49 6.47
N LYS A 34 13.94 -9.17 6.27
CA LYS A 34 14.62 -8.63 5.07
C LYS A 34 14.21 -7.21 4.61
N ASP A 35 15.19 -6.53 4.04
CA ASP A 35 15.26 -5.11 3.67
C ASP A 35 14.04 -4.56 2.91
N TRP A 36 12.96 -4.25 3.63
CA TRP A 36 11.79 -3.50 3.14
C TRP A 36 12.16 -2.13 2.54
N THR A 37 13.39 -1.67 2.77
CA THR A 37 13.97 -0.46 2.22
C THR A 37 13.94 -0.45 0.70
N GLU A 38 14.11 -1.62 0.04
CA GLU A 38 14.16 -1.78 -1.41
C GLU A 38 12.85 -2.34 -2.01
N GLU A 39 11.76 -2.29 -1.24
CA GLU A 39 10.45 -2.73 -1.70
C GLU A 39 9.41 -1.61 -1.58
N GLY A 40 8.44 -1.62 -2.49
CA GLY A 40 7.28 -0.72 -2.47
C GLY A 40 6.02 -1.45 -2.03
N HIS A 41 5.07 -0.73 -1.43
CA HIS A 41 3.88 -1.38 -0.83
C HIS A 41 2.96 -2.13 -1.82
N CYS A 42 2.61 -1.54 -2.97
CA CYS A 42 1.60 -2.13 -3.88
C CYS A 42 2.16 -2.77 -5.16
N GLY A 43 3.42 -2.55 -5.53
CA GLY A 43 4.00 -3.01 -6.81
C GLY A 43 3.90 -2.01 -7.97
N SER A 44 3.71 -0.71 -7.70
CA SER A 44 3.76 0.35 -8.73
C SER A 44 5.03 0.25 -9.59
N GLY A 45 4.88 0.34 -10.92
CA GLY A 45 6.00 0.10 -11.85
C GLY A 45 6.23 -1.37 -12.20
N GLY A 46 5.50 -2.31 -11.59
CA GLY A 46 5.42 -3.72 -11.96
C GLY A 46 4.06 -4.16 -12.49
N MET A 47 3.08 -3.25 -12.55
CA MET A 47 1.69 -3.53 -12.92
C MET A 47 1.21 -2.58 -14.02
N PRO A 48 1.63 -2.79 -15.28
CA PRO A 48 1.31 -1.87 -16.38
C PRO A 48 -0.20 -1.71 -16.57
N ALA A 49 -0.63 -0.49 -16.90
CA ALA A 49 -2.02 -0.17 -17.22
C ALA A 49 -2.12 0.44 -18.62
N LEU A 50 -3.03 -0.05 -19.45
CA LEU A 50 -3.37 0.53 -20.75
C LEU A 50 -4.54 1.51 -20.59
N SER A 51 -4.40 2.70 -21.13
CA SER A 51 -5.39 3.78 -21.12
C SER A 51 -6.18 3.83 -22.44
N ILE A 52 -7.30 4.56 -22.43
CA ILE A 52 -8.18 4.73 -23.60
C ILE A 52 -7.55 5.56 -24.72
N ASP A 53 -6.52 6.35 -24.42
CA ASP A 53 -5.70 7.09 -25.39
C ASP A 53 -4.65 6.19 -26.07
N GLY A 54 -4.63 4.90 -25.72
CA GLY A 54 -3.69 3.92 -26.25
C GLY A 54 -2.32 3.94 -25.54
N ASN A 55 -2.09 4.81 -24.55
CA ASN A 55 -0.84 4.86 -23.81
C ASN A 55 -0.78 3.82 -22.68
N ILE A 56 0.42 3.33 -22.40
CA ILE A 56 0.72 2.37 -21.33
C ILE A 56 1.43 3.11 -20.19
N TYR A 57 0.97 2.90 -18.97
CA TYR A 57 1.44 3.55 -17.76
C TYR A 57 1.96 2.55 -16.71
N PRO A 58 2.76 2.98 -15.72
CA PRO A 58 3.37 2.11 -14.70
C PRO A 58 2.36 1.38 -13.80
N CYS A 59 1.19 1.99 -13.59
CA CYS A 59 -0.03 1.40 -13.04
C CYS A 59 -1.21 2.36 -13.22
N PHE A 60 -2.42 1.96 -12.83
CA PHE A 60 -3.63 2.77 -12.98
C PHE A 60 -3.54 4.15 -12.30
N ARG A 61 -2.73 4.27 -11.24
CA ARG A 61 -2.51 5.53 -10.53
C ARG A 61 -1.65 6.53 -11.28
N TRP A 62 -1.11 6.17 -12.44
CA TRP A 62 -0.38 7.06 -13.33
C TRP A 62 -1.20 7.49 -14.55
N LEU A 63 -2.46 7.06 -14.65
CA LEU A 63 -3.37 7.47 -15.72
C LEU A 63 -3.66 8.98 -15.66
N PRO A 64 -4.02 9.63 -16.78
CA PRO A 64 -4.11 11.08 -16.82
C PRO A 64 -5.03 11.71 -15.77
N HIS A 65 -6.23 11.15 -15.63
CA HIS A 65 -7.23 11.61 -14.65
C HIS A 65 -6.84 11.38 -13.18
N THR A 66 -5.74 10.68 -12.91
CA THR A 66 -5.27 10.38 -11.55
C THR A 66 -4.03 11.19 -11.13
N GLN A 67 -3.35 11.84 -12.08
CA GLN A 67 -2.05 12.48 -11.87
C GLN A 67 -2.08 14.01 -11.71
N SER A 68 -3.26 14.63 -11.77
CA SER A 68 -3.43 16.07 -11.49
C SER A 68 -2.48 16.96 -12.32
N GLY A 69 -2.45 16.79 -13.65
CA GLY A 69 -1.64 17.59 -14.57
C GLY A 69 -0.18 17.13 -14.71
N LYS A 70 0.14 15.89 -14.29
CA LYS A 70 1.49 15.29 -14.36
C LYS A 70 1.50 13.98 -15.16
N GLU A 71 0.50 13.78 -16.00
CA GLU A 71 0.22 12.55 -16.74
C GLU A 71 1.34 12.09 -17.67
N ASP A 72 2.10 13.02 -18.24
CA ASP A 72 3.20 12.70 -19.15
C ASP A 72 4.45 12.18 -18.43
N ALA A 73 4.52 12.31 -17.10
CA ALA A 73 5.75 12.07 -16.33
C ALA A 73 6.28 10.64 -16.47
N PHE A 74 5.44 9.66 -16.82
CA PHE A 74 5.83 8.25 -16.89
C PHE A 74 5.06 7.44 -17.95
N VAL A 75 4.85 7.95 -19.16
CA VAL A 75 4.35 7.10 -20.26
C VAL A 75 5.40 6.03 -20.59
N CYS A 76 5.04 4.75 -20.44
CA CYS A 76 5.93 3.61 -20.66
C CYS A 76 5.92 3.09 -22.10
N GLY A 77 4.86 3.38 -22.86
CA GLY A 77 4.63 2.82 -24.18
C GLY A 77 3.27 3.19 -24.74
N SER A 78 2.91 2.58 -25.87
CA SER A 78 1.56 2.66 -26.45
C SER A 78 1.16 1.33 -27.09
N ALA A 79 -0.14 1.12 -27.30
CA ALA A 79 -0.68 -0.13 -27.84
C ALA A 79 -0.14 -0.47 -29.25
N ASP A 80 0.12 0.56 -30.06
CA ASP A 80 0.59 0.46 -31.44
C ASP A 80 2.13 0.30 -31.55
N ARG A 81 2.89 0.86 -30.60
CA ARG A 81 4.38 0.87 -30.62
C ARG A 81 5.02 -0.04 -29.56
N GLY A 82 4.22 -0.63 -28.68
CA GLY A 82 4.70 -1.41 -27.55
C GLY A 82 5.39 -0.56 -26.47
N MET A 83 6.18 -1.22 -25.62
CA MET A 83 6.87 -0.58 -24.48
C MET A 83 8.21 0.03 -24.91
N TYR A 84 8.18 1.30 -25.34
CA TYR A 84 9.38 2.03 -25.78
C TYR A 84 10.12 2.77 -24.65
N ASN A 85 9.48 3.01 -23.51
CA ASN A 85 10.07 3.68 -22.34
C ASN A 85 10.10 2.74 -21.13
N LYS A 86 10.92 1.70 -21.20
CA LYS A 86 11.04 0.68 -20.15
C LYS A 86 11.62 1.23 -18.85
N ASP A 87 12.44 2.28 -18.93
CA ASP A 87 13.03 2.94 -17.77
C ASP A 87 11.98 3.60 -16.86
N ALA A 88 10.82 4.01 -17.40
CA ALA A 88 9.73 4.53 -16.58
C ALA A 88 9.24 3.52 -15.54
N PHE A 89 9.15 2.23 -15.90
CA PHE A 89 8.79 1.17 -14.95
C PHE A 89 9.80 1.07 -13.81
N ARG A 90 11.09 1.06 -14.16
CA ARG A 90 12.18 0.96 -13.18
C ARG A 90 12.21 2.16 -12.25
N ARG A 91 12.15 3.39 -12.80
CA ARG A 91 12.13 4.64 -12.01
C ARG A 91 10.96 4.69 -11.03
N VAL A 92 9.76 4.29 -11.46
CA VAL A 92 8.60 4.27 -10.57
C VAL A 92 8.73 3.21 -9.49
N ARG A 93 9.26 2.03 -9.83
CA ARG A 93 9.47 0.94 -8.87
C ARG A 93 10.48 1.33 -7.80
N GLU A 94 11.66 1.79 -8.21
CA GLU A 94 12.71 2.26 -7.29
C GLU A 94 12.28 3.49 -6.49
N GLY A 95 11.51 4.40 -7.11
CA GLY A 95 10.92 5.55 -6.42
C GLY A 95 9.86 5.15 -5.39
N ALA A 96 9.20 4.01 -5.57
CA ALA A 96 8.24 3.44 -4.61
C ALA A 96 8.91 2.78 -3.41
N TYR A 97 10.21 2.51 -3.46
CA TYR A 97 10.93 1.87 -2.37
C TYR A 97 10.84 2.71 -1.10
N ARG A 98 10.64 2.05 0.05
CA ARG A 98 10.51 2.77 1.33
C ARG A 98 11.70 3.68 1.60
N ALA A 99 12.93 3.24 1.32
CA ALA A 99 14.12 4.07 1.50
C ALA A 99 14.11 5.31 0.61
N SER A 100 13.55 5.20 -0.60
CA SER A 100 13.45 6.29 -1.57
C SER A 100 12.40 7.33 -1.17
N CYS A 101 11.18 6.89 -0.84
CA CYS A 101 10.03 7.79 -0.64
C CYS A 101 9.83 8.26 0.81
N THR A 102 10.53 7.69 1.78
CA THR A 102 10.39 8.05 3.19
C THR A 102 11.37 9.15 3.59
N LYS A 103 10.83 10.36 3.69
CA LYS A 103 11.62 11.55 4.00
C LYS A 103 11.65 11.89 5.50
N GLU A 104 10.59 11.56 6.24
CA GLU A 104 10.45 11.94 7.65
C GLU A 104 10.91 10.83 8.60
N GLU A 105 11.76 11.18 9.57
CA GLU A 105 12.33 10.24 10.54
C GLU A 105 11.27 9.58 11.43
N LYS A 106 10.20 10.31 11.76
CA LYS A 106 9.05 9.78 12.52
C LYS A 106 8.39 8.58 11.84
N CYS A 107 8.52 8.47 10.52
CA CYS A 107 7.98 7.33 9.77
C CYS A 107 8.94 6.14 9.84
N ARG A 108 10.26 6.38 9.77
CA ARG A 108 11.28 5.32 9.83
C ARG A 108 11.36 4.62 11.18
N THR A 109 11.02 5.35 12.25
CA THR A 109 11.02 4.86 13.63
C THR A 109 9.62 4.49 14.14
N CYS A 110 8.60 4.51 13.27
CA CYS A 110 7.24 4.16 13.66
C CYS A 110 7.10 2.64 13.86
N GLU A 111 6.51 2.21 14.98
CA GLU A 111 6.26 0.78 15.24
C GLU A 111 5.38 0.10 14.17
N TYR A 112 4.45 0.86 13.57
CA TYR A 112 3.57 0.41 12.49
C TYR A 112 4.15 0.57 11.07
N GLU A 113 5.44 0.90 10.90
CA GLU A 113 6.02 1.22 9.56
C GLU A 113 5.84 0.09 8.54
N SER A 114 6.04 -1.17 8.99
CA SER A 114 5.90 -2.36 8.16
C SER A 114 4.48 -2.58 7.64
N ALA A 115 3.47 -2.21 8.41
CA ALA A 115 2.06 -2.23 8.00
C ALA A 115 1.63 -1.01 7.18
N CYS A 116 2.39 0.08 7.20
CA CYS A 116 1.94 1.39 6.74
C CYS A 116 1.81 1.43 5.21
N PRO A 117 0.58 1.43 4.65
CA PRO A 117 0.38 1.41 3.23
C PRO A 117 0.65 2.79 2.63
N TYR A 118 1.05 2.81 1.36
CA TYR A 118 1.09 4.04 0.60
C TYR A 118 0.92 3.77 -0.89
N CYS A 119 0.35 4.74 -1.60
CA CYS A 119 0.27 4.74 -3.05
C CYS A 119 1.28 5.76 -3.58
N ILE A 120 2.41 5.31 -4.14
CA ILE A 120 3.43 6.23 -4.63
C ILE A 120 2.91 7.13 -5.77
N GLY A 121 2.08 6.60 -6.68
CA GLY A 121 1.47 7.42 -7.74
C GLY A 121 0.51 8.47 -7.19
N GLY A 122 -0.22 8.16 -6.12
CA GLY A 122 -1.03 9.13 -5.37
C GLY A 122 -0.20 10.25 -4.77
N CYS A 123 0.88 9.88 -4.09
CA CYS A 123 1.74 10.85 -3.45
C CYS A 123 2.51 11.70 -4.47
N PHE A 124 2.94 11.13 -5.60
CA PHE A 124 3.57 11.87 -6.69
C PHE A 124 2.61 12.87 -7.33
N ALA A 125 1.33 12.51 -7.51
CA ALA A 125 0.33 13.44 -8.00
C ALA A 125 0.20 14.67 -7.09
N GLU A 126 0.28 14.48 -5.77
CA GLU A 126 0.24 15.54 -4.76
C GLU A 126 1.53 16.38 -4.73
N TYR A 127 2.70 15.74 -4.64
CA TYR A 127 3.97 16.43 -4.35
C TYR A 127 4.85 16.72 -5.58
N GLY A 128 4.64 16.02 -6.70
CA GLY A 128 5.52 16.07 -7.88
C GLY A 128 6.86 15.35 -7.73
N GLU A 129 7.06 14.62 -6.63
CA GLU A 129 8.27 13.85 -6.34
C GLU A 129 7.94 12.52 -5.63
N PHE A 130 8.90 11.58 -5.62
CA PHE A 130 8.76 10.34 -4.88
C PHE A 130 8.88 10.58 -3.37
N ARG A 131 7.73 10.80 -2.74
CA ARG A 131 7.57 11.08 -1.31
C ARG A 131 6.31 10.42 -0.80
N ARG A 132 6.31 9.83 0.40
CA ARG A 132 5.06 9.33 1.02
C ARG A 132 4.31 10.47 1.72
N THR A 133 2.98 10.48 1.61
CA THR A 133 2.11 11.31 2.46
C THR A 133 1.92 10.68 3.84
N THR A 134 1.51 11.49 4.82
CA THR A 134 1.15 11.04 6.18
C THR A 134 -0.35 11.22 6.49
N HIS A 135 -1.17 11.61 5.51
CA HIS A 135 -2.60 11.88 5.70
C HIS A 135 -3.37 10.71 6.35
N ILE A 136 -3.00 9.46 6.03
CA ILE A 136 -3.67 8.27 6.57
C ILE A 136 -3.10 7.75 7.88
N CYS A 137 -2.04 8.39 8.42
CA CYS A 137 -1.28 7.88 9.57
C CYS A 137 -2.16 7.52 10.76
N ARG A 138 -3.10 8.41 11.13
CA ARG A 138 -4.02 8.17 12.26
C ARG A 138 -4.92 6.96 12.04
N ILE A 139 -5.46 6.80 10.82
CA ILE A 139 -6.39 5.71 10.50
C ILE A 139 -5.66 4.37 10.55
N ILE A 140 -4.46 4.30 9.98
CA ILE A 140 -3.64 3.07 9.96
C ILE A 140 -3.29 2.61 11.37
N LYS A 141 -2.91 3.53 12.27
CA LYS A 141 -2.65 3.18 13.68
C LYS A 141 -3.88 2.60 14.37
N ILE A 142 -5.04 3.20 14.14
CA ILE A 142 -6.32 2.70 14.68
C ILE A 142 -6.65 1.31 14.11
N GLN A 143 -6.38 1.10 12.83
CA GLN A 143 -6.61 -0.16 12.14
C GLN A 143 -5.69 -1.28 12.66
N CYS A 144 -4.40 -1.03 12.82
CA CYS A 144 -3.46 -2.01 13.41
C CYS A 144 -3.88 -2.40 14.84
N ALA A 145 -4.17 -1.42 15.70
CA ALA A 145 -4.62 -1.69 17.06
C ALA A 145 -5.95 -2.48 17.11
N ALA A 146 -6.87 -2.22 16.17
CA ALA A 146 -8.10 -2.98 16.05
C ALA A 146 -7.85 -4.42 15.56
N ALA A 147 -6.90 -4.61 14.63
CA ALA A 147 -6.53 -5.91 14.09
C ALA A 147 -5.88 -6.77 15.18
N GLU A 148 -4.91 -6.22 15.92
CA GLU A 148 -4.30 -6.88 17.08
C GLU A 148 -5.36 -7.35 18.09
N LYS A 149 -6.32 -6.48 18.41
CA LYS A 149 -7.43 -6.82 19.32
C LYS A 149 -8.28 -7.96 18.75
N TYR A 150 -8.68 -7.87 17.49
CA TYR A 150 -9.51 -8.88 16.83
C TYR A 150 -8.85 -10.25 16.85
N TRP A 151 -7.60 -10.37 16.40
CA TRP A 151 -6.90 -11.66 16.34
C TRP A 151 -6.61 -12.25 17.71
N ARG A 152 -6.26 -11.42 18.70
CA ARG A 152 -6.12 -11.88 20.08
C ARG A 152 -7.41 -12.50 20.62
N LEU A 153 -8.57 -11.92 20.31
CA LEU A 153 -9.87 -12.46 20.72
C LEU A 153 -10.28 -13.69 19.90
N TYR A 154 -9.99 -13.67 18.60
CA TYR A 154 -10.22 -14.79 17.69
C TYR A 154 -9.51 -16.05 18.18
N ASP A 155 -8.20 -15.94 18.45
CA ASP A 155 -7.37 -17.06 18.92
C ASP A 155 -7.86 -17.59 20.28
N ALA A 156 -8.16 -16.69 21.23
CA ALA A 156 -8.66 -17.07 22.55
C ALA A 156 -10.03 -17.80 22.52
N GLN A 157 -10.85 -17.56 21.48
CA GLN A 157 -12.09 -18.31 21.26
C GLN A 157 -11.83 -19.66 20.55
N GLY A 158 -10.84 -19.73 19.66
CA GLY A 158 -10.43 -20.97 19.01
C GLY A 158 -9.80 -21.99 19.98
N GLU A 159 -9.11 -21.51 21.02
CA GLU A 159 -8.54 -22.35 22.08
C GLU A 159 -9.58 -22.94 23.03
N LYS A 160 -10.73 -22.27 23.23
CA LYS A 160 -11.82 -22.73 24.11
C LYS A 160 -12.70 -23.83 23.51
N GLY A 161 -12.57 -24.09 22.20
CA GLY A 161 -13.29 -25.14 21.48
C GLY A 161 -12.50 -26.44 21.31
N LYS A 162 -11.29 -26.53 21.90
CA LYS A 162 -10.46 -27.74 22.00
C LYS A 162 -10.49 -28.28 23.42
#